data_AF-A0A561TS87-F1
#
_entry.id   AF-A0A561TS87-F1
#
_cell.length_a   1.000
_cell.length_b   1.000
_cell.length_c   1.000
_cell.angle_alpha   90.00
_cell.angle_beta   90.00
_cell.angle_gamma   90.00
#
_symmetry.space_group_name_H-M   'P 1'
#
loop_
_entity.id
_entity.type
_entity.pdbx_description
1 polymer ?
#
loop_
_entity_poly.entity_id
_entity_poly.type
_entity_poly.pdbx_seq_one_letter_code
_entity_poly.pdbx_strand_id
1 'polypeptide(L)' 'MNSNGTITGVQSGLCLDATGTGTANATKLQLWACSGAGSQQWSLRS' A
#
# COMPACT_ATOMS: atom_id res chain seq x y z
N MET A 1 0.01 -1.11 10.26
CA MET A 1 -0.66 -0.01 9.54
C MET A 1 -0.33 1.27 10.27
N ASN A 2 0.07 2.29 9.54
CA ASN A 2 0.42 3.60 10.07
C ASN A 2 -0.85 4.44 10.25
N SER A 3 -0.78 5.51 11.06
CA SER A 3 -1.91 6.43 11.26
C SER A 3 -2.37 7.13 9.97
N ASN A 4 -1.49 7.24 8.98
CA ASN A 4 -1.78 7.83 7.67
C ASN A 4 -2.33 6.84 6.63
N GLY A 5 -2.81 5.66 7.06
CA GLY A 5 -3.43 4.64 6.21
C GLY A 5 -2.46 3.79 5.37
N THR A 6 -1.16 4.08 5.42
CA THR A 6 -0.14 3.26 4.74
C THR A 6 0.24 2.02 5.55
N ILE A 7 0.82 1.02 4.87
CA ILE A 7 1.44 -0.15 5.51
C ILE A 7 2.91 -0.18 5.09
N THR A 8 3.83 0.04 6.04
CA THR A 8 5.28 0.00 5.78
C THR A 8 5.87 -1.36 6.16
N GLY A 9 6.66 -1.94 5.26
CA GLY A 9 7.48 -3.11 5.55
C GLY A 9 8.65 -2.75 6.45
N VAL A 10 8.72 -3.34 7.65
CA VAL A 10 9.71 -2.97 8.68
C VAL A 10 11.16 -3.16 8.20
N GLN A 11 11.43 -4.20 7.40
CA GLN A 11 12.78 -4.47 6.90
C GLN A 11 13.19 -3.52 5.76
N SER A 12 12.27 -3.16 4.87
CA SER A 12 12.59 -2.38 3.67
C SER A 12 12.39 -0.88 3.84
N GLY A 13 11.55 -0.46 4.78
CA GLY A 13 11.07 0.93 4.87
C GLY A 13 10.12 1.33 3.73
N LEU A 14 9.74 0.40 2.85
CA LEU A 14 8.85 0.64 1.70
C LEU A 14 7.38 0.39 2.05
N CYS A 15 6.47 1.00 1.30
CA CYS A 15 5.03 0.89 1.51
C CYS A 15 4.39 -0.17 0.60
N LEU A 16 3.37 -0.85 1.11
CA LEU A 16 2.51 -1.76 0.34
C LEU A 16 1.70 -0.94 -0.68
N ASP A 17 1.90 -1.23 -1.96
CA ASP A 17 1.37 -0.47 -3.08
C ASP A 17 0.60 -1.39 -4.04
N ALA A 18 -0.59 -0.97 -4.47
CA ALA A 18 -1.32 -1.57 -5.57
C ALA A 18 -0.69 -1.17 -6.92
N THR A 19 -0.03 -2.13 -7.58
CA THR A 19 0.81 -1.88 -8.75
C THR A 19 0.03 -1.16 -9.85
N GLY A 20 0.61 -0.08 -10.38
CA GLY A 20 0.02 0.69 -11.47
C GLY A 20 -1.31 1.36 -11.09
N THR A 21 -1.55 1.62 -9.80
CA THR A 21 -2.81 2.19 -9.28
C THR A 21 -4.05 1.34 -9.59
N GLY A 22 -3.86 0.03 -9.79
CA GLY A 22 -4.95 -0.88 -10.14
C GLY A 22 -5.99 -1.01 -9.03
N THR A 23 -7.27 -1.03 -9.43
CA THR A 23 -8.42 -1.13 -8.52
C THR A 23 -9.22 -2.41 -8.70
N ALA A 24 -8.91 -3.20 -9.74
CA ALA A 24 -9.58 -4.45 -10.02
C ALA A 24 -9.09 -5.56 -9.10
N ASN A 25 -9.94 -6.58 -8.89
CA ASN A 25 -9.53 -7.81 -8.21
C ASN A 25 -8.32 -8.45 -8.94
N ALA A 26 -7.45 -9.08 -8.18
CA ALA A 26 -6.17 -9.62 -8.64
C ALA A 26 -5.13 -8.59 -9.11
N THR A 27 -5.34 -7.28 -8.87
CA THR A 27 -4.25 -6.29 -8.93
C THR A 27 -3.11 -6.77 -8.04
N LYS A 28 -1.91 -6.84 -8.61
CA LYS A 28 -0.71 -7.26 -7.86
C LYS A 28 -0.32 -6.20 -6.84
N LEU A 29 0.27 -6.65 -5.74
CA LEU A 29 0.85 -5.79 -4.73
C LEU A 29 2.37 -5.81 -4.84
N GLN A 30 2.99 -4.69 -4.52
CA GLN A 30 4.44 -4.53 -4.48
C GLN A 30 4.87 -3.71 -3.26
N LEU A 31 6.17 -3.76 -2.97
CA LEU A 31 6.79 -2.80 -2.07
C LEU A 31 7.37 -1.67 -2.91
N TRP A 32 6.90 -0.44 -2.68
CA TRP A 32 7.32 0.74 -3.41
C TRP A 32 7.64 1.90 -2.48
N ALA A 33 8.36 2.91 -2.99
CA ALA A 33 8.64 4.13 -2.24
C ALA A 33 7.34 4.70 -1.66
N CYS A 34 7.37 5.01 -0.36
CA CYS A 34 6.23 5.60 0.33
C CYS A 34 5.97 7.00 -0.23
N SER A 35 4.80 7.18 -0.84
CA SER A 35 4.37 8.45 -1.45
C SER A 35 3.08 8.98 -0.86
N GLY A 36 2.35 8.16 -0.10
CA GLY A 36 1.01 8.49 0.41
C GLY A 36 -0.07 8.45 -0.68
N ALA A 37 0.26 7.98 -1.89
CA ALA A 37 -0.69 7.81 -2.98
C ALA A 37 -1.88 6.92 -2.59
N GLY A 38 -3.03 7.10 -3.26
CA GLY A 38 -4.23 6.29 -3.02
C GLY A 38 -4.00 4.77 -3.16
N SER A 39 -3.07 4.36 -4.03
CA SER A 39 -2.64 2.95 -4.18
C SER A 39 -1.95 2.36 -2.94
N GLN A 40 -1.59 3.20 -1.98
CA GLN A 40 -0.93 2.85 -0.72
C GLN A 40 -1.83 3.03 0.50
N GLN A 41 -3.12 3.35 0.29
CA GLN A 41 -4.08 3.59 1.35
C GLN A 41 -4.92 2.35 1.60
N TRP A 42 -4.81 1.79 2.80
CA TRP A 42 -5.45 0.55 3.19
C TRP A 42 -6.33 0.77 4.43
N SER A 43 -7.41 0.02 4.53
CA SER A 43 -8.28 -0.03 5.72
C SER A 43 -8.61 -1.47 6.06
N LEU A 44 -8.73 -1.76 7.36
CA LEU A 44 -9.28 -3.02 7.81
C LEU A 44 -10.80 -2.97 7.66
N ARG A 45 -11.38 -4.04 7.15
CA ARG A 45 -12.83 -4.23 7.11
C ARG A 45 -13.21 -5.26 8.18
N SER A 46 -14.33 -5.02 8.86
CA SER A 46 -14.94 -5.93 9.84
C SER A 46 -15.66 -7.09 9.16
#